data_AF-A0A4Y1ZGM2-F1
#
_entry.id   AF-A0A4Y1ZGM2-F1
#
_cell.length_a   1.000
_cell.length_b   1.000
_cell.length_c   1.000
_cell.angle_alpha   90.00
_cell.angle_beta   90.00
_cell.angle_gamma   90.00
#
_symmetry.space_group_name_H-M   'P 1'
#
loop_
_entity.id
_entity.type
_entity.pdbx_description
1 polymer ?
#
loop_
_entity_poly.entity_id
_entity_poly.type
_entity_poly.pdbx_seq_one_letter_code
_entity_poly.pdbx_strand_id
1 'polypeptide(L)'
;MVLTTGIGFDRAPQTFQSFVQEIYASRASALAVATGRHIKKVPHQVIAFAQNKGFPLIQLPWEIRFSDVIKNVLSGINHREEFMMHQYKKLQREMINAYLEGKSIHEALLVMEHFSQAHIYILQRRNETIFSTAPERHPHHPSLHINQLILDKPSVMKTAWGSAGTDLSL
;
A
#
# COMPACT_ATOMS: atom_id res chain seq x y z
N MET A 1 -15.99 10.52 4.78
CA MET A 1 -16.24 11.91 5.23
C MET A 1 -17.52 12.42 4.59
N VAL A 2 -18.28 13.27 5.28
CA VAL A 2 -19.49 13.93 4.77
C VAL A 2 -19.29 15.45 4.76
N LEU A 3 -19.79 16.12 3.71
CA LEU A 3 -19.80 17.58 3.55
C LEU A 3 -21.24 18.08 3.60
N THR A 4 -21.52 19.11 4.38
CA THR A 4 -22.87 19.70 4.47
C THR A 4 -22.83 21.22 4.53
N THR A 5 -23.75 21.87 3.80
CA THR A 5 -24.00 23.31 3.89
C THR A 5 -24.89 23.67 5.08
N GLY A 6 -25.45 22.67 5.75
CA GLY A 6 -26.34 22.85 6.89
C GLY A 6 -27.70 23.45 6.53
N ILE A 7 -28.11 23.36 5.26
CA ILE A 7 -29.44 23.80 4.81
C ILE A 7 -30.52 23.05 5.58
N GLY A 8 -31.54 23.77 6.08
CA GLY A 8 -32.67 23.19 6.80
C GLY A 8 -32.49 23.09 8.32
N PHE A 9 -31.33 23.46 8.86
CA PHE A 9 -31.07 23.46 10.31
C PHE A 9 -31.17 24.84 10.96
N ASP A 10 -31.44 25.88 10.19
CA ASP A 10 -31.60 27.28 10.61
C ASP A 10 -32.80 27.49 11.56
N ARG A 11 -33.88 26.74 11.37
CA ARG A 11 -35.11 26.84 12.17
C ARG A 11 -35.20 25.87 13.34
N ALA A 12 -34.34 24.85 13.39
CA ALA A 12 -34.35 23.81 14.41
C ALA A 12 -32.93 23.31 14.74
N PRO A 13 -32.21 23.99 15.66
CA PRO A 13 -30.83 23.62 16.02
C PRO A 13 -30.68 22.21 16.59
N GLN A 14 -31.74 21.70 17.25
CA GLN A 14 -31.78 20.33 17.79
C GLN A 14 -31.67 19.28 16.67
N THR A 15 -32.24 19.55 15.50
CA THR A 15 -32.19 18.66 14.33
C THR A 15 -30.76 18.53 13.80
N PHE A 16 -29.93 19.58 13.92
CA PHE A 16 -28.53 19.50 13.51
C PHE A 16 -27.74 18.54 14.40
N GLN A 17 -27.99 18.54 15.71
CA GLN A 17 -27.33 17.61 16.62
C GLN A 17 -27.69 16.15 16.30
N SER A 18 -28.96 15.84 16.09
CA SER A 18 -29.39 14.49 15.69
C SER A 18 -28.74 14.07 14.38
N PHE A 19 -28.70 14.97 13.40
CA PHE A 19 -28.00 14.73 12.13
C PHE A 19 -26.52 14.38 12.35
N VAL A 20 -25.78 15.13 13.16
CA VAL A 20 -24.37 14.81 13.45
C VAL A 20 -24.23 13.45 14.13
N GLN A 21 -25.13 13.10 15.04
CA GLN A 21 -25.14 11.79 15.71
C GLN A 21 -25.39 10.65 14.71
N GLU A 22 -26.31 10.82 13.76
CA GLU A 22 -26.57 9.85 12.69
C GLU A 22 -25.37 9.68 11.75
N ILE A 23 -24.72 10.79 11.35
CA ILE A 23 -23.50 10.72 10.54
C ILE A 23 -22.39 9.98 11.28
N TYR A 24 -22.21 10.23 12.56
CA TYR A 24 -21.25 9.49 13.37
C TYR A 24 -21.61 8.00 13.45
N ALA A 25 -22.89 7.67 13.70
CA ALA A 25 -23.37 6.29 13.76
C ALA A 25 -23.18 5.54 12.43
N SER A 26 -23.21 6.24 11.30
CA SER A 26 -22.92 5.68 9.97
C SER A 26 -21.43 5.37 9.73
N ARG A 27 -20.56 5.62 10.73
CA ARG A 27 -19.10 5.46 10.66
C ARG A 27 -18.43 6.34 9.60
N ALA A 28 -18.98 7.52 9.36
CA ALA A 28 -18.27 8.52 8.56
C ALA A 28 -16.92 8.85 9.21
N SER A 29 -15.88 9.05 8.40
CA SER A 29 -14.54 9.39 8.90
C SER A 29 -14.42 10.80 9.48
N ALA A 30 -15.28 11.73 9.05
CA ALA A 30 -15.31 13.13 9.48
C ALA A 30 -16.60 13.80 8.98
N LEU A 31 -16.96 14.93 9.60
CA LEU A 31 -17.99 15.85 9.13
C LEU A 31 -17.37 17.23 8.88
N ALA A 32 -17.63 17.78 7.70
CA ALA A 32 -17.23 19.13 7.34
C ALA A 32 -18.47 19.99 7.03
N VAL A 33 -18.55 21.15 7.67
CA VAL A 33 -19.74 22.01 7.68
C VAL A 33 -19.38 23.38 7.12
N ALA A 34 -20.04 23.80 6.04
CA ALA A 34 -19.90 25.16 5.52
C ALA A 34 -20.68 26.13 6.41
N THR A 35 -19.95 26.93 7.19
CA THR A 35 -20.52 27.93 8.11
C THR A 35 -20.59 29.30 7.45
N GLY A 36 -21.67 30.05 7.70
CA GLY A 36 -21.86 31.41 7.21
C GLY A 36 -23.31 31.67 6.78
N ARG A 37 -23.79 30.96 5.76
CA ARG A 37 -25.11 31.22 5.15
C ARG A 37 -26.29 30.59 5.91
N HIS A 38 -26.23 29.29 6.16
CA HIS A 38 -27.35 28.56 6.82
C HIS A 38 -27.04 28.28 8.28
N ILE A 39 -25.86 27.76 8.56
CA ILE A 39 -25.34 27.61 9.93
C ILE A 39 -24.35 28.74 10.16
N LYS A 40 -24.72 29.74 10.96
CA LYS A 40 -23.79 30.84 11.30
C LYS A 40 -22.60 30.36 12.12
N LYS A 41 -22.86 29.48 13.09
CA LYS A 41 -21.86 28.87 13.96
C LYS A 41 -22.34 27.49 14.39
N VAL A 42 -21.42 26.54 14.48
CA VAL A 42 -21.71 25.21 15.00
C VAL A 42 -22.09 25.32 16.49
N PRO A 43 -23.24 24.77 16.93
CA PRO A 43 -23.65 24.78 18.34
C PRO A 43 -22.62 24.08 19.24
N HIS A 44 -22.44 24.59 20.47
CA HIS A 44 -21.44 24.06 21.40
C HIS A 44 -21.67 22.57 21.75
N GLN A 45 -22.92 22.14 21.85
CA GLN A 45 -23.27 20.74 22.11
C GLN A 45 -22.76 19.79 21.02
N VAL A 46 -22.77 20.22 19.75
CA VAL A 46 -22.24 19.44 18.62
C VAL A 46 -20.72 19.36 18.68
N ILE A 47 -20.06 20.46 19.04
CA ILE A 47 -18.59 20.50 19.22
C ILE A 47 -18.17 19.57 20.35
N ALA A 48 -18.84 19.65 21.51
CA ALA A 48 -18.57 18.80 22.66
C ALA A 48 -18.80 17.31 22.35
N PHE A 49 -19.88 16.99 21.62
CA PHE A 49 -20.14 15.63 21.14
C PHE A 49 -19.00 15.10 20.25
N ALA A 50 -18.61 15.90 19.25
CA ALA A 50 -17.55 15.53 18.31
C ALA A 50 -16.20 15.31 19.02
N GLN A 51 -15.83 16.21 19.93
CA GLN A 51 -14.62 16.09 20.75
C GLN A 51 -14.64 14.84 21.63
N ASN A 52 -15.73 14.59 22.35
CA ASN A 52 -15.87 13.42 23.23
C ASN A 52 -15.80 12.09 22.46
N LYS A 53 -16.31 12.05 21.23
CA LYS A 53 -16.27 10.87 20.38
C LYS A 53 -15.00 10.75 19.52
N GLY A 54 -14.10 11.74 19.57
CA GLY A 54 -12.95 11.79 18.67
C GLY A 54 -13.36 11.89 17.19
N PHE A 55 -14.55 12.41 16.90
CA PHE A 55 -15.09 12.51 15.55
C PHE A 55 -14.66 13.85 14.92
N PRO A 56 -13.84 13.86 13.86
CA PRO A 56 -13.34 15.10 13.29
C PRO A 56 -14.47 15.97 12.74
N LEU A 57 -14.56 17.20 13.26
CA LEU A 57 -15.51 18.22 12.84
C LEU A 57 -14.77 19.43 12.27
N ILE A 58 -14.96 19.68 10.97
CA ILE A 58 -14.24 20.71 10.22
C ILE A 58 -15.22 21.83 9.89
N GLN A 59 -14.88 23.07 10.25
CA GLN A 59 -15.63 24.25 9.84
C GLN A 59 -15.00 24.83 8.57
N LEU A 60 -15.80 24.96 7.52
CA LEU A 60 -15.39 25.51 6.24
C LEU A 60 -16.04 26.89 6.05
N PRO A 61 -15.27 27.91 5.62
CA PRO A 61 -15.83 29.16 5.12
C PRO A 61 -16.80 28.90 3.96
N TRP A 62 -17.86 29.70 3.86
CA TRP A 62 -18.91 29.52 2.85
C TRP A 62 -18.42 29.68 1.41
N GLU A 63 -17.32 30.42 1.23
CA GLU A 63 -16.69 30.70 -0.05
C GLU A 63 -15.98 29.46 -0.63
N ILE A 64 -15.66 28.47 0.21
CA ILE A 64 -15.01 27.23 -0.24
C ILE A 64 -16.05 26.30 -0.88
N ARG A 65 -15.83 25.99 -2.15
CA ARG A 65 -16.69 25.08 -2.91
C ARG A 65 -16.37 23.62 -2.55
N PHE A 66 -17.39 22.82 -2.27
CA PHE A 66 -17.22 21.39 -1.95
C PHE A 66 -16.52 20.61 -3.06
N SER A 67 -16.69 20.99 -4.33
CA SER A 67 -15.96 20.36 -5.43
C SER A 67 -14.45 20.49 -5.24
N ASP A 68 -13.97 21.60 -4.68
CA ASP A 68 -12.54 21.87 -4.55
C ASP A 68 -11.99 21.10 -3.35
N VAL A 69 -12.76 20.97 -2.27
CA VAL A 69 -12.45 20.07 -1.15
C VAL A 69 -12.33 18.62 -1.63
N ILE A 70 -13.34 18.12 -2.35
CA ILE A 70 -13.36 16.75 -2.88
C ILE A 70 -12.18 16.53 -3.82
N LYS A 71 -11.91 17.46 -4.75
CA LYS A 71 -10.76 17.38 -5.67
C LYS A 71 -9.43 17.29 -4.91
N ASN A 72 -9.22 18.10 -3.88
CA ASN A 72 -7.99 18.05 -3.10
C ASN A 72 -7.82 16.71 -2.37
N VAL A 73 -8.89 16.19 -1.76
CA VAL A 73 -8.86 14.88 -1.10
C VAL A 73 -8.56 13.76 -2.10
N LEU A 74 -9.27 13.73 -3.23
CA LEU A 74 -9.05 12.74 -4.28
C LEU A 74 -7.64 12.85 -4.88
N SER A 75 -7.14 14.07 -5.10
CA SER A 75 -5.78 14.28 -5.58
C SER A 75 -4.74 13.75 -4.61
N GLY A 76 -4.94 13.91 -3.29
CA GLY A 76 -4.05 13.36 -2.28
C GLY A 76 -4.04 11.82 -2.29
N ILE A 77 -5.21 11.20 -2.48
CA ILE A 77 -5.33 9.74 -2.61
C ILE A 77 -4.64 9.26 -3.89
N ASN A 78 -4.94 9.87 -5.04
CA ASN A 78 -4.35 9.49 -6.32
C ASN A 78 -2.83 9.64 -6.31
N HIS A 79 -2.31 10.72 -5.71
CA HIS A 79 -0.86 10.94 -5.64
C HIS A 79 -0.16 9.84 -4.84
N ARG A 80 -0.82 9.29 -3.80
CA ARG A 80 -0.29 8.15 -3.06
C ARG A 80 -0.24 6.89 -3.92
N GLU A 81 -1.30 6.62 -4.68
CA GLU A 81 -1.35 5.47 -5.60
C GLU A 81 -0.30 5.58 -6.71
N GLU A 82 -0.18 6.77 -7.32
CA GLU A 82 0.84 7.08 -8.32
C GLU A 82 2.25 6.89 -7.77
N PHE A 83 2.52 7.40 -6.57
CA PHE A 83 3.80 7.19 -5.88
C PHE A 83 4.08 5.70 -5.71
N MET A 84 3.15 4.92 -5.15
CA MET A 84 3.33 3.48 -4.95
C MET A 84 3.59 2.76 -6.27
N MET A 85 2.83 3.08 -7.33
CA MET A 85 3.02 2.49 -8.66
C MET A 85 4.37 2.84 -9.27
N HIS A 86 4.84 4.08 -9.10
CA HIS A 86 6.17 4.48 -9.54
C HIS A 86 7.26 3.65 -8.83
N GLN A 87 7.12 3.45 -7.51
CA GLN A 87 8.04 2.65 -6.73
C GLN A 87 8.03 1.18 -7.19
N TYR A 88 6.86 0.57 -7.41
CA TYR A 88 6.77 -0.80 -7.95
C TYR A 88 7.43 -0.94 -9.32
N LYS A 89 7.19 0.00 -10.24
CA LYS A 89 7.81 -0.02 -11.58
C LYS A 89 9.34 0.13 -11.50
N LYS A 90 9.85 0.92 -10.55
CA LYS A 90 11.28 1.06 -10.31
C LYS A 90 11.89 -0.27 -9.86
N LEU A 91 11.30 -0.90 -8.83
CA LEU A 91 11.73 -2.22 -8.36
C LEU A 91 11.71 -3.27 -9.48
N GLN A 92 10.61 -3.33 -10.23
CA GLN A 92 10.47 -4.26 -11.35
C GLN A 92 11.58 -4.08 -12.40
N ARG A 93 11.90 -2.84 -12.79
CA ARG A 93 12.99 -2.58 -13.74
C ARG A 93 14.35 -3.00 -13.18
N GLU A 94 14.63 -2.68 -11.92
CA GLU A 94 15.91 -3.05 -11.29
C GLU A 94 16.07 -4.58 -11.22
N MET A 95 15.00 -5.31 -10.90
CA MET A 95 14.98 -6.77 -10.91
C MET A 95 15.18 -7.36 -12.32
N ILE A 96 14.50 -6.80 -13.34
CA ILE A 96 14.67 -7.23 -14.73
C ILE A 96 16.11 -6.97 -15.21
N ASN A 97 16.67 -5.79 -14.90
CA ASN A 97 18.05 -5.47 -15.27
C ASN A 97 19.03 -6.43 -14.59
N ALA A 98 18.83 -6.73 -13.31
CA ALA A 98 19.64 -7.72 -12.60
C ALA A 98 19.57 -9.10 -13.28
N TYR A 99 18.38 -9.54 -13.70
CA TYR A 99 18.21 -10.77 -14.46
C TYR A 99 18.95 -10.75 -15.82
N LEU A 100 18.79 -9.67 -16.60
CA LEU A 100 19.38 -9.54 -17.94
C LEU A 100 20.91 -9.44 -17.92
N GLU A 101 21.46 -8.82 -16.88
CA GLU A 101 22.90 -8.69 -16.63
C GLU A 101 23.51 -9.99 -16.09
N GLY A 102 22.69 -11.02 -15.82
CA GLY A 102 23.14 -12.30 -15.27
C GLY A 102 23.60 -12.19 -13.81
N LYS A 103 23.14 -11.17 -13.08
CA LYS A 103 23.42 -11.02 -11.66
C LYS A 103 22.87 -12.23 -10.89
N SER A 104 23.56 -12.59 -9.83
CA SER A 104 23.15 -13.69 -8.95
C SER A 104 21.82 -13.37 -8.25
N ILE A 105 21.09 -14.41 -7.86
CA ILE A 105 19.86 -14.27 -7.06
C ILE A 105 20.09 -13.48 -5.75
N HIS A 106 21.30 -13.55 -5.18
CA HIS A 106 21.67 -12.78 -3.99
C HIS A 106 21.69 -11.27 -4.27
N GLU A 107 22.22 -10.84 -5.42
CA GLU A 107 22.21 -9.43 -5.82
C GLU A 107 20.79 -8.91 -6.08
N ALA A 108 19.93 -9.73 -6.68
CA ALA A 108 18.51 -9.39 -6.83
C ALA A 108 17.79 -9.26 -5.47
N LEU A 109 18.13 -10.13 -4.51
CA LEU A 109 17.60 -10.06 -3.15
C LEU A 109 18.05 -8.78 -2.42
N LEU A 110 19.29 -8.33 -2.59
CA LEU A 110 19.79 -7.06 -2.03
C LEU A 110 19.03 -5.84 -2.60
N VAL A 111 18.69 -5.86 -3.89
CA VAL A 111 17.84 -4.82 -4.51
C VAL A 111 16.46 -4.78 -3.85
N MET A 112 15.86 -5.96 -3.60
CA MET A 112 14.57 -6.04 -2.92
C MET A 112 14.63 -5.61 -1.46
N GLU A 113 15.70 -5.96 -0.72
CA GLU A 113 15.90 -5.53 0.67
C GLU A 113 16.04 -4.01 0.79
N HIS A 114 16.84 -3.40 -0.09
CA HIS A 114 16.99 -1.95 -0.11
C HIS A 114 15.65 -1.24 -0.37
N PHE A 115 14.78 -1.84 -1.19
CA PHE A 115 13.45 -1.31 -1.46
C PHE A 115 12.45 -1.56 -0.33
N SER A 116 12.43 -2.77 0.26
CA SER A 116 11.48 -3.18 1.30
C SER A 116 11.86 -2.68 2.69
N GLN A 117 13.12 -2.27 2.89
CA GLN A 117 13.72 -1.98 4.19
C GLN A 117 13.56 -3.17 5.18
N ALA A 118 13.45 -4.39 4.64
CA ALA A 118 13.25 -5.60 5.41
C ALA A 118 14.11 -6.73 4.84
N HIS A 119 14.67 -7.54 5.74
CA HIS A 119 15.44 -8.71 5.36
C HIS A 119 14.55 -9.74 4.65
N ILE A 120 15.05 -10.32 3.56
CA ILE A 120 14.33 -11.29 2.74
C ILE A 120 15.03 -12.65 2.83
N TYR A 121 14.25 -13.69 3.10
CA TYR A 121 14.69 -15.07 3.20
C TYR A 121 13.96 -15.93 2.17
N ILE A 122 14.69 -16.72 1.38
CA ILE A 122 14.13 -17.76 0.51
C ILE A 122 14.36 -19.10 1.20
N LEU A 123 13.27 -19.80 1.52
CA LEU A 123 13.29 -21.10 2.18
C LEU A 123 12.90 -22.22 1.21
N GLN A 124 13.55 -23.38 1.29
CA GLN A 124 13.12 -24.60 0.62
C GLN A 124 11.98 -25.28 1.38
N ARG A 125 11.19 -26.15 0.73
CA ARG A 125 10.09 -26.94 1.32
C ARG A 125 10.47 -27.78 2.57
N ARG A 126 11.76 -27.95 2.86
CA ARG A 126 12.31 -28.55 4.09
C ARG A 126 12.62 -27.55 5.22
N ASN A 127 12.20 -26.29 5.08
CA ASN A 127 12.52 -25.20 6.00
C ASN A 127 14.03 -24.90 6.10
N GLU A 128 14.81 -25.26 5.08
CA GLU A 128 16.22 -24.89 4.97
C GLU A 128 16.33 -23.57 4.19
N THR A 129 17.08 -22.60 4.70
CA THR A 129 17.27 -21.30 4.02
C THR A 129 18.24 -21.45 2.87
N ILE A 130 17.80 -21.14 1.65
CA ILE A 130 18.65 -21.19 0.45
C ILE A 130 19.37 -19.85 0.26
N PHE A 131 18.69 -18.72 0.51
CA PHE A 131 19.26 -17.39 0.36
C PHE A 131 18.73 -16.42 1.42
N SER A 132 19.60 -15.51 1.86
CA SER A 132 19.33 -14.47 2.85
C SER A 132 20.00 -13.16 2.42
N THR A 133 19.35 -12.03 2.70
CA THR A 133 19.96 -10.70 2.60
C THR A 133 20.62 -10.24 3.90
N ALA A 134 20.27 -10.86 5.03
CA ALA A 134 20.90 -10.58 6.32
C ALA A 134 22.34 -11.15 6.37
N PRO A 135 23.31 -10.43 6.98
CA PRO A 135 24.72 -10.83 6.99
C PRO A 135 25.02 -12.12 7.78
N GLU A 136 24.20 -12.48 8.78
CA GLU A 136 24.49 -13.61 9.66
C GLU A 136 23.25 -14.36 10.17
N ARG A 137 23.52 -15.62 10.53
CA ARG A 137 22.62 -16.73 10.87
C ARG A 137 21.47 -16.35 11.80
N HIS A 138 20.24 -16.65 11.39
CA HIS A 138 19.09 -16.64 12.28
C HIS A 138 19.17 -17.84 13.25
N PRO A 139 18.91 -17.68 14.56
CA PRO A 139 19.17 -18.69 15.61
C PRO A 139 18.46 -20.05 15.46
N HIS A 140 17.57 -20.23 14.48
CA HIS A 140 16.83 -21.49 14.25
C HIS A 140 17.22 -22.23 12.96
N HIS A 141 18.20 -21.76 12.16
CA HIS A 141 18.56 -22.38 10.88
C HIS A 141 20.09 -22.45 10.63
N PRO A 142 20.75 -23.62 10.81
CA PRO A 142 22.22 -23.71 10.91
C PRO A 142 23.04 -23.72 9.61
N SER A 143 22.48 -23.73 8.40
CA SER A 143 23.31 -23.89 7.19
C SER A 143 22.78 -23.11 5.99
N LEU A 144 23.38 -21.94 5.75
CA LEU A 144 23.35 -21.22 4.47
C LEU A 144 24.40 -21.86 3.55
N HIS A 145 23.98 -22.68 2.60
CA HIS A 145 24.81 -23.00 1.44
C HIS A 145 24.56 -21.92 0.39
N ILE A 146 25.46 -20.93 0.31
CA ILE A 146 25.52 -20.00 -0.82
C ILE A 146 26.04 -20.79 -2.03
N ASN A 147 25.18 -21.63 -2.62
CA ASN A 147 25.45 -22.19 -3.93
C ASN A 147 24.94 -21.19 -4.96
N GLN A 148 25.87 -20.63 -5.73
CA GLN A 148 25.59 -19.77 -6.88
C GLN A 148 24.61 -20.46 -7.83
N LEU A 149 23.32 -20.14 -7.71
CA LEU A 149 22.37 -20.39 -8.79
C LEU A 149 22.52 -19.23 -9.77
N ILE A 150 23.21 -19.48 -10.88
CA ILE A 150 23.20 -18.58 -12.03
C ILE A 150 21.74 -18.54 -12.50
N LEU A 151 21.15 -17.33 -12.58
CA LEU A 151 19.88 -17.13 -13.26
C LEU A 151 20.14 -17.42 -14.74
N ASP A 152 19.97 -18.68 -15.13
CA ASP A 152 20.10 -19.08 -16.51
C ASP A 152 19.07 -18.26 -17.29
N LYS A 153 19.54 -17.57 -18.34
CA LYS A 153 18.67 -16.96 -19.36
C LYS A 153 17.66 -18.03 -19.79
N PRO A 154 16.45 -17.69 -20.28
CA PRO A 154 15.53 -18.72 -20.71
C PRO A 154 16.17 -19.45 -21.90
N SER A 155 16.88 -20.53 -21.60
CA SER A 155 17.49 -21.44 -22.53
C SER A 155 16.33 -22.04 -23.26
N VAL A 156 16.09 -21.51 -24.47
CA VAL A 156 15.19 -22.08 -25.46
C VAL A 156 15.43 -23.58 -25.44
N MET A 157 14.40 -24.31 -24.99
CA MET A 157 14.40 -25.73 -24.77
C MET A 157 14.86 -26.44 -26.06
N LYS A 158 16.13 -26.83 -26.12
CA LYS A 158 16.62 -27.77 -27.13
C LYS A 158 16.65 -29.13 -26.48
N THR A 159 15.60 -29.91 -26.72
CA THR A 159 15.63 -31.35 -26.51
C THR A 159 16.58 -31.96 -27.54
N ALA A 160 17.79 -32.30 -27.11
CA ALA A 160 18.63 -33.27 -27.81
C ALA A 160 18.40 -34.62 -27.14
N TRP A 161 17.59 -35.48 -27.77
CA TRP A 161 17.55 -36.89 -27.40
C TRP A 161 18.91 -37.51 -27.76
N GLY A 162 19.69 -37.85 -26.75
CA GLY A 162 20.96 -38.54 -26.89
C GLY A 162 20.75 -40.03 -27.07
N SER A 163 21.27 -40.54 -28.19
CA SER A 163 21.49 -41.94 -28.54
C SER A 163 22.15 -42.74 -27.41
N ALA A 164 21.64 -43.95 -27.16
CA ALA A 164 22.43 -45.05 -26.61
C ALA A 164 22.52 -46.14 -27.68
N GLY A 165 23.69 -46.24 -28.32
CA GLY A 165 24.08 -47.43 -29.06
C GLY A 165 24.99 -48.29 -28.19
N THR A 166 24.78 -49.61 -28.26
CA THR A 166 25.67 -50.77 -28.04
C THR A 166 24.73 -51.98 -28.07
N ASP A 167 24.91 -53.10 -28.77
CA ASP A 167 26.10 -53.71 -29.37
C ASP A 167 25.66 -54.80 -30.39
N LEU A 168 26.60 -55.32 -31.19
CA LEU A 168 26.44 -56.36 -32.22
C LEU A 168 25.98 -57.74 -31.69
N SER A 169 25.20 -58.52 -32.46
CA SER A 169 25.53 -59.87 -32.99
C SER A 169 24.32 -60.61 -33.60
N LEU A 170 24.51 -61.04 -34.86
CA LEU A 170 23.74 -61.97 -35.72
C LEU A 170 22.23 -61.71 -35.96
#